data_AF-A0A953PU51-F1
#
_entry.id   AF-A0A953PU51-F1
#
_cell.length_a   1.000
_cell.length_b   1.000
_cell.length_c   1.000
_cell.angle_alpha   90.00
_cell.angle_beta   90.00
_cell.angle_gamma   90.00
#
_symmetry.space_group_name_H-M   'P 1'
#
loop_
_entity.id
_entity.type
_entity.pdbx_description
1 polymer ?
#
loop_
_entity_poly.entity_id
_entity_poly.type
_entity_poly.pdbx_seq_one_letter_code
_entity_poly.pdbx_strand_id
1 'polypeptide(L)'
;MVTIPTLRELYDYNYWARDRQLEVCTTLGEEQFHRPAGNSFGSVRDTFAHLLDAEWVWHERFRGRSLRSDPPWLAGLRSVDALRERWKLVEADLRDYLAGLDAEALGRPLTYVNFAGKTWTYPHWQALFHLVNHRPSTAGRSPRSCANWEQNQGRLICLSITI
;
A
#
# COMPACT_ATOMS: atom_id res chain seq x y z
N MET A 1 -14.80 15.88 7.29
CA MET A 1 -13.86 16.03 6.15
C MET A 1 -12.52 15.48 6.62
N VAL A 2 -11.81 14.68 5.82
CA VAL A 2 -10.49 14.14 6.20
C VAL A 2 -9.50 15.31 6.28
N THR A 3 -8.73 15.40 7.36
CA THR A 3 -7.74 16.46 7.58
C THR A 3 -6.32 15.93 7.47
N ILE A 4 -5.33 16.81 7.26
CA ILE A 4 -3.91 16.42 7.22
C ILE A 4 -3.45 15.80 8.54
N PRO A 5 -3.74 16.36 9.73
CA PRO A 5 -3.41 15.71 10.99
C PRO A 5 -3.99 14.30 11.09
N THR A 6 -5.28 14.12 10.75
CA THR A 6 -5.93 12.81 10.74
C THR A 6 -5.25 11.83 9.78
N LEU A 7 -4.86 12.27 8.58
CA LEU A 7 -4.11 11.41 7.65
C LEU A 7 -2.77 10.99 8.25
N ARG A 8 -1.99 11.92 8.80
CA ARG A 8 -0.69 11.63 9.42
C ARG A 8 -0.83 10.61 10.55
N GLU A 9 -1.81 10.78 11.43
CA GLU A 9 -2.12 9.81 12.50
C GLU A 9 -2.43 8.41 11.96
N LEU A 10 -3.22 8.31 10.88
CA LEU A 10 -3.54 7.02 10.26
C LEU A 10 -2.30 6.35 9.66
N TYR A 11 -1.42 7.12 9.00
CA TYR A 11 -0.16 6.60 8.47
C TYR A 11 0.80 6.17 9.58
N ASP A 12 0.93 6.95 10.65
CA ASP A 12 1.75 6.60 11.82
C ASP A 12 1.25 5.30 12.48
N TYR A 13 -0.06 5.18 12.66
CA TYR A 13 -0.66 3.93 13.13
C TYR A 13 -0.37 2.76 12.18
N ASN A 14 -0.47 2.99 10.86
CA ASN A 14 -0.22 1.95 9.88
C ASN A 14 1.21 1.42 9.93
N TYR A 15 2.19 2.32 10.09
CA TYR A 15 3.60 1.98 10.20
C TYR A 15 3.90 1.26 11.52
N TRP A 16 3.35 1.73 12.63
CA TRP A 16 3.42 1.01 13.91
C TRP A 16 2.86 -0.42 13.81
N ALA A 17 1.69 -0.58 13.19
CA ALA A 17 1.06 -1.89 13.04
C ALA A 17 1.87 -2.80 12.11
N ARG A 18 2.35 -2.27 10.97
CA ARG A 18 3.23 -3.00 10.04
C ARG A 18 4.48 -3.49 10.75
N ASP A 19 5.14 -2.65 11.55
CA ASP A 19 6.39 -3.01 12.22
C ASP A 19 6.19 -4.16 13.21
N ARG A 20 5.08 -4.15 13.95
CA ARG A 20 4.69 -5.27 14.82
C ARG A 20 4.43 -6.55 14.03
N GLN A 21 3.79 -6.44 12.86
CA GLN A 21 3.54 -7.59 12.01
C GLN A 21 4.85 -8.17 11.43
N LEU A 22 5.77 -7.31 11.00
CA LEU A 22 7.10 -7.72 10.52
C LEU A 22 7.93 -8.35 11.64
N GLU A 23 7.83 -7.84 12.87
CA GLU A 23 8.48 -8.45 14.05
C GLU A 23 7.97 -9.87 14.31
N VAL A 24 6.67 -10.12 14.21
CA VAL A 24 6.16 -11.49 14.30
C VAL A 24 6.71 -12.36 13.17
N CYS A 25 6.87 -11.81 11.96
CA CYS A 25 7.41 -12.56 10.83
C CYS A 25 8.87 -12.98 11.02
N THR A 26 9.67 -12.34 11.88
CA THR A 26 11.06 -12.78 12.16
C THR A 26 11.09 -14.11 12.92
N THR A 27 9.98 -14.51 13.53
CA THR A 27 9.83 -15.82 14.18
C THR A 27 9.48 -16.93 13.21
N LEU A 28 9.08 -16.59 11.98
CA LEU A 28 8.82 -17.57 10.93
C LEU A 28 10.16 -18.01 10.33
N GLY A 29 10.36 -19.32 10.22
CA GLY A 29 11.44 -19.85 9.39
C GLY A 29 11.22 -19.51 7.90
N GLU A 30 12.29 -19.59 7.09
CA GLU A 30 12.22 -19.30 5.65
C GLU A 30 11.10 -20.11 4.96
N GLU A 31 10.97 -21.40 5.25
CA GLU A 31 9.93 -22.25 4.66
C GLU A 31 8.52 -21.74 4.98
N GLN A 32 8.25 -21.36 6.24
CA GLN A 32 6.95 -20.84 6.64
C GLN A 32 6.64 -19.46 6.03
N PHE A 33 7.65 -18.61 5.87
CA PHE A 33 7.50 -17.27 5.30
C PHE A 33 7.08 -17.31 3.82
N HIS A 34 7.57 -18.31 3.07
CA HIS A 34 7.27 -18.53 1.65
C HIS A 34 6.14 -19.53 1.39
N ARG A 35 5.69 -20.25 2.42
CA ARG A 35 4.65 -21.27 2.28
C ARG A 35 3.31 -20.67 1.82
N PRO A 36 2.56 -21.35 0.95
CA PRO A 36 1.20 -20.98 0.63
C PRO A 36 0.33 -20.84 1.88
N ALA A 37 -0.21 -19.65 2.10
CA ALA A 37 -0.96 -19.27 3.29
C ALA A 37 -2.49 -19.22 3.06
N GLY A 38 -2.97 -19.60 1.87
CA GLY A 38 -4.39 -19.57 1.52
C GLY A 38 -4.98 -18.16 1.43
N ASN A 39 -4.15 -17.13 1.49
CA ASN A 39 -4.51 -15.73 1.34
C ASN A 39 -4.59 -15.33 -0.15
N SER A 40 -4.97 -14.08 -0.40
CA SER A 40 -5.07 -13.54 -1.76
C SER A 40 -3.75 -13.44 -2.51
N PHE A 41 -2.60 -13.46 -1.83
CA PHE A 41 -1.30 -13.15 -2.41
C PHE A 41 -0.34 -14.34 -2.51
N GLY A 42 -0.76 -15.53 -2.08
CA GLY A 42 0.07 -16.74 -2.11
C GLY A 42 0.65 -17.04 -0.74
N SER A 43 1.62 -16.25 -0.28
CA SER A 43 2.34 -16.45 0.98
C SER A 43 2.32 -15.23 1.91
N VAL A 44 2.92 -15.36 3.11
CA VAL A 44 3.17 -14.21 4.00
C VAL A 44 4.13 -13.24 3.31
N ARG A 45 5.23 -13.74 2.74
CA ARG A 45 6.18 -12.96 1.95
C ARG A 45 5.50 -12.13 0.87
N ASP A 46 4.65 -12.77 0.07
CA ASP A 46 4.00 -12.10 -1.07
C ASP A 46 3.00 -11.05 -0.62
N THR A 47 2.36 -11.27 0.53
CA THR A 47 1.48 -10.29 1.15
C THR A 47 2.23 -9.01 1.49
N PHE A 48 3.38 -9.11 2.17
CA PHE A 48 4.18 -7.92 2.52
C PHE A 48 4.83 -7.28 1.29
N ALA A 49 5.29 -8.08 0.32
CA ALA A 49 5.84 -7.55 -0.93
C ALA A 49 4.79 -6.74 -1.70
N HIS A 50 3.53 -7.21 -1.75
CA HIS A 50 2.41 -6.49 -2.35
C HIS A 50 2.08 -5.18 -1.62
N LEU A 51 2.10 -5.18 -0.29
CA LEU A 51 1.83 -3.97 0.49
C LEU A 51 2.88 -2.89 0.26
N LEU A 52 4.15 -3.28 0.27
CA LEU A 52 5.28 -2.39 -0.03
C LEU A 52 5.23 -1.86 -1.47
N ASP A 53 4.94 -2.73 -2.44
CA ASP A 53 4.77 -2.32 -3.84
C ASP A 53 3.60 -1.33 -4.00
N ALA A 54 2.46 -1.60 -3.36
CA ALA A 54 1.33 -0.69 -3.39
C ALA A 54 1.69 0.70 -2.84
N GLU A 55 2.36 0.78 -1.69
CA GLU A 55 2.83 2.06 -1.13
C GLU A 55 3.73 2.81 -2.11
N TRP A 56 4.69 2.11 -2.72
CA TRP A 56 5.58 2.70 -3.71
C TRP A 56 4.84 3.20 -4.95
N VAL A 57 3.97 2.37 -5.54
CA VAL A 57 3.18 2.72 -6.73
C VAL A 57 2.31 3.95 -6.47
N TRP A 58 1.69 4.04 -5.29
CA TRP A 58 0.87 5.19 -4.93
C TRP A 58 1.70 6.46 -4.72
N HIS A 59 2.84 6.36 -4.05
CA HIS A 59 3.77 7.48 -3.92
C HIS A 59 4.22 8.02 -5.29
N GLU A 60 4.53 7.14 -6.24
CA GLU A 60 4.89 7.52 -7.61
C GLU A 60 3.73 8.28 -8.30
N ARG A 61 2.49 7.80 -8.13
CA ARG A 61 1.29 8.48 -8.65
C ARG A 61 1.08 9.85 -8.01
N PHE A 62 1.32 10.00 -6.71
CA PHE A 62 1.25 11.30 -6.03
C PHE A 62 2.25 12.31 -6.60
N ARG A 63 3.36 11.83 -7.15
CA ARG A 63 4.37 12.64 -7.85
C ARG A 63 4.13 12.74 -9.37
N GLY A 64 2.93 12.39 -9.83
CA GLY A 64 2.52 12.50 -11.23
C GLY A 64 3.07 11.41 -12.15
N ARG A 65 3.69 10.35 -11.61
CA ARG A 65 4.25 9.25 -12.41
C ARG A 65 3.32 8.05 -12.42
N SER A 66 2.88 7.67 -13.62
CA SER A 66 2.06 6.48 -13.85
C SER A 66 2.95 5.31 -14.25
N LEU A 67 3.10 4.35 -13.35
CA LEU A 67 3.92 3.15 -13.59
C LEU A 67 3.16 2.13 -14.45
N ARG A 68 3.91 1.39 -15.27
CA ARG A 68 3.36 0.38 -16.19
C ARG A 68 3.94 -1.02 -16.00
N SER A 69 4.89 -1.17 -15.08
CA SER A 69 5.51 -2.42 -14.71
C SER A 69 5.79 -2.44 -13.21
N ASP A 70 5.96 -3.64 -12.69
CA ASP A 70 6.42 -3.88 -11.32
C ASP A 70 7.82 -3.27 -11.10
N PRO A 71 8.17 -2.92 -9.85
CA PRO A 71 9.50 -2.42 -9.55
C PRO A 71 10.57 -3.51 -9.75
N PRO A 72 11.77 -3.14 -10.22
CA PRO A 72 12.84 -4.11 -10.46
C PRO A 72 13.35 -4.81 -9.19
N TRP A 73 13.06 -4.24 -8.01
CA TRP A 73 13.47 -4.79 -6.71
C TRP A 73 12.48 -5.79 -6.12
N LEU A 74 11.28 -5.97 -6.69
CA LEU A 74 10.22 -6.79 -6.12
C LEU A 74 10.65 -8.26 -5.93
N ALA A 75 11.35 -8.81 -6.91
CA ALA A 75 11.87 -10.18 -6.87
C ALA A 75 12.95 -10.39 -5.78
N GLY A 76 13.62 -9.31 -5.36
CA GLY A 76 14.67 -9.34 -4.34
C GLY A 76 14.15 -9.45 -2.90
N LEU A 77 12.85 -9.23 -2.67
CA LEU A 77 12.25 -9.23 -1.34
C LEU A 77 12.04 -10.66 -0.81
N ARG A 78 13.11 -11.40 -0.51
CA ARG A 78 13.00 -12.81 -0.10
C ARG A 78 13.03 -13.05 1.40
N SER A 79 13.29 -12.02 2.20
CA SER A 79 13.37 -12.10 3.66
C SER A 79 12.69 -10.89 4.32
N VAL A 80 12.41 -11.00 5.62
CA VAL A 80 11.90 -9.89 6.42
C VAL A 80 12.87 -8.71 6.41
N ASP A 81 14.19 -8.97 6.46
CA ASP A 81 15.20 -7.91 6.39
C ASP A 81 15.20 -7.21 5.04
N ALA A 82 15.09 -7.94 3.93
CA ALA A 82 14.99 -7.35 2.60
C ALA A 82 13.74 -6.46 2.46
N LEU A 83 12.61 -6.88 3.05
CA LEU A 83 11.41 -6.05 3.15
C LEU A 83 11.68 -4.79 3.97
N ARG A 84 12.22 -4.91 5.19
CA ARG A 84 12.51 -3.77 6.07
C ARG A 84 13.42 -2.75 5.41
N GLU A 85 14.53 -3.18 4.80
CA GLU A 85 15.47 -2.28 4.14
C GLU A 85 14.85 -1.51 2.98
N ARG A 86 14.04 -2.18 2.14
CA ARG A 86 13.33 -1.48 1.07
C ARG A 86 12.23 -0.57 1.60
N TRP A 87 11.48 -1.02 2.61
CA TRP A 87 10.36 -0.26 3.16
C TRP A 87 10.81 1.02 3.84
N LYS A 88 11.98 1.04 4.49
CA LYS A 88 12.57 2.26 5.06
C LYS A 88 12.67 3.39 4.03
N LEU A 89 13.06 3.06 2.80
CA LEU A 89 13.18 4.04 1.71
C LEU A 89 11.81 4.56 1.27
N VAL A 90 10.86 3.64 1.05
CA VAL A 90 9.49 3.98 0.61
C VAL A 90 8.74 4.78 1.69
N GLU A 91 8.90 4.40 2.95
CA GLU A 91 8.30 5.12 4.08
C GLU A 91 8.89 6.53 4.24
N ALA A 92 10.21 6.69 4.13
CA ALA A 92 10.84 8.01 4.20
C ALA A 92 10.29 8.94 3.11
N ASP A 93 10.25 8.45 1.87
CA ASP A 93 9.67 9.15 0.72
C ASP A 93 8.20 9.56 0.96
N LEU A 94 7.38 8.64 1.48
CA LEU A 94 5.96 8.91 1.72
C LEU A 94 5.75 9.86 2.91
N ARG A 95 6.57 9.76 3.96
CA ARG A 95 6.54 10.70 5.10
C ARG A 95 6.93 12.10 4.65
N ASP A 96 7.97 12.25 3.84
CA ASP A 96 8.37 13.53 3.27
C ASP A 96 7.25 14.13 2.41
N TYR A 97 6.58 13.29 1.60
CA TYR A 97 5.42 13.69 0.84
C TYR A 97 4.28 14.20 1.73
N LEU A 98 3.90 13.44 2.77
CA LEU A 98 2.86 13.81 3.73
C LEU A 98 3.21 15.08 4.54
N ALA A 99 4.50 15.31 4.81
CA ALA A 99 4.99 16.50 5.49
C ALA A 99 4.78 17.76 4.63
N GLY A 100 4.96 17.64 3.30
CA GLY A 100 4.80 18.73 2.34
C GLY A 100 3.37 19.00 1.87
N LEU A 101 2.37 18.21 2.27
CA LEU A 101 0.97 18.45 1.90
C LEU A 101 0.42 19.73 2.54
N ASP A 102 -0.26 20.54 1.74
CA ASP A 102 -1.10 21.63 2.19
C ASP A 102 -2.60 21.24 2.14
N ALA A 103 -3.44 22.01 2.83
CA ALA A 103 -4.87 21.68 2.95
C ALA A 103 -5.61 21.71 1.60
N GLU A 104 -5.16 22.56 0.67
CA GLU A 104 -5.76 22.63 -0.67
C GLU A 104 -5.43 21.39 -1.50
N ALA A 105 -4.22 20.84 -1.34
CA ALA A 105 -3.73 19.69 -2.08
C ALA A 105 -4.64 18.48 -1.91
N LEU A 106 -5.27 18.31 -0.74
CA LEU A 106 -6.23 17.25 -0.48
C LEU A 106 -7.43 17.27 -1.45
N GLY A 107 -7.89 18.46 -1.84
CA GLY A 107 -9.01 18.65 -2.76
C GLY A 107 -8.62 18.64 -4.24
N ARG A 108 -7.34 18.82 -4.55
CA ARG A 108 -6.86 18.87 -5.95
C ARG A 108 -7.08 17.51 -6.65
N PRO A 109 -7.40 17.51 -7.95
CA PRO A 109 -7.55 16.27 -8.70
C PRO A 109 -6.21 15.55 -8.82
N LEU A 110 -6.18 14.27 -8.46
CA LEU A 110 -5.10 13.35 -8.76
C LEU A 110 -5.49 12.55 -10.01
N THR A 111 -4.67 12.62 -11.06
CA THR A 111 -4.88 11.87 -12.31
C THR A 111 -3.70 10.93 -12.55
N TYR A 112 -3.97 9.67 -12.88
CA TYR A 112 -2.94 8.68 -13.25
C TYR A 112 -3.51 7.64 -14.22
N VAL A 113 -2.62 6.86 -14.83
CA VAL A 113 -2.94 5.70 -15.67
C VAL A 113 -2.58 4.43 -14.90
N ASN A 114 -3.52 3.50 -14.79
CA ASN A 114 -3.29 2.22 -14.11
C ASN A 114 -2.51 1.24 -15.00
N PHE A 115 -2.16 0.07 -14.45
CA PHE A 115 -1.44 -0.99 -15.20
C PHE A 115 -2.23 -1.53 -16.41
N ALA A 116 -3.55 -1.38 -16.43
CA ALA A 116 -4.40 -1.74 -17.57
C ALA A 116 -4.48 -0.64 -18.64
N GLY A 117 -3.75 0.47 -18.49
CA GLY A 117 -3.77 1.59 -19.43
C GLY A 117 -4.99 2.51 -19.31
N LYS A 118 -5.80 2.36 -18.26
CA LYS A 118 -7.00 3.18 -18.01
C LYS A 118 -6.65 4.40 -17.16
N THR A 119 -7.12 5.57 -17.60
CA THR A 119 -7.00 6.83 -16.86
C THR A 119 -8.05 6.94 -15.76
N TRP A 120 -7.63 7.41 -14.59
CA TRP A 120 -8.49 7.68 -13.44
C TRP A 120 -8.20 9.06 -12.87
N THR A 121 -9.26 9.73 -12.38
CA THR A 121 -9.17 11.04 -11.73
C THR A 121 -10.12 11.11 -10.53
N TYR A 122 -9.64 11.60 -9.38
CA TYR A 122 -10.44 11.83 -8.17
C TYR A 122 -9.69 12.76 -7.20
N PRO A 123 -10.35 13.30 -6.16
CA PRO A 123 -9.69 14.14 -5.17
C PRO A 123 -8.53 13.42 -4.46
N HIS A 124 -7.41 14.12 -4.28
CA HIS A 124 -6.19 13.56 -3.71
C HIS A 124 -6.38 12.84 -2.37
N TRP A 125 -7.26 13.36 -1.49
CA TRP A 125 -7.55 12.75 -0.19
C TRP A 125 -8.08 11.32 -0.30
N GLN A 126 -8.82 10.98 -1.37
CA GLN A 126 -9.36 9.63 -1.56
C GLN A 126 -8.24 8.63 -1.83
N ALA A 127 -7.20 9.05 -2.54
CA ALA A 127 -6.01 8.26 -2.83
C ALA A 127 -5.24 7.93 -1.54
N LEU A 128 -4.97 8.98 -0.74
CA LEU A 128 -4.25 8.86 0.52
C LEU A 128 -5.02 8.00 1.52
N PHE A 129 -6.34 8.18 1.57
CA PHE A 129 -7.19 7.38 2.45
C PHE A 129 -7.32 5.93 1.96
N HIS A 130 -7.34 5.69 0.65
CA HIS A 130 -7.32 4.34 0.11
C HIS A 130 -6.03 3.61 0.49
N LEU A 131 -4.88 4.24 0.28
CA LEU A 131 -3.59 3.63 0.57
C LEU A 131 -3.47 3.23 2.04
N VAL A 132 -3.87 4.11 2.97
CA VAL A 132 -3.79 3.79 4.41
C VAL A 132 -4.77 2.68 4.82
N ASN A 133 -5.84 2.44 4.04
CA ASN A 133 -6.76 1.32 4.25
C ASN A 133 -6.45 0.10 3.36
N HIS A 134 -5.35 0.13 2.59
CA HIS A 134 -4.97 -0.93 1.68
C HIS A 134 -4.32 -2.08 2.46
N ARG A 135 -5.17 -2.82 3.20
CA ARG A 135 -4.78 -4.00 3.96
C ARG A 135 -5.24 -5.27 3.23
N PRO A 136 -4.50 -6.39 3.36
CA PRO A 136 -4.92 -7.67 2.81
C PRO A 136 -6.21 -8.10 3.50
N SER A 137 -7.26 -8.43 2.76
CA SER A 137 -8.44 -9.08 3.33
C SER A 137 -8.08 -10.52 3.68
N THR A 138 -8.44 -10.98 4.89
CA THR A 138 -8.34 -12.39 5.28
C THR A 138 -9.41 -13.25 4.62
N ALA A 139 -10.48 -12.63 4.12
CA ALA A 139 -11.55 -13.30 3.39
C ALA A 139 -11.35 -13.18 1.87
N GLY A 140 -11.22 -14.32 1.20
CA GLY A 140 -11.58 -14.49 -0.22
C GLY A 140 -10.42 -14.45 -1.24
N ARG A 141 -10.32 -15.55 -1.98
CA ARG A 141 -9.36 -15.93 -3.05
C ARG A 141 -9.33 -14.99 -4.27
N SER A 142 -8.98 -13.71 -4.11
CA SER A 142 -8.82 -12.77 -5.24
C SER A 142 -7.50 -11.98 -5.16
N PRO A 143 -6.51 -12.28 -6.03
CA PRO A 143 -5.17 -11.67 -6.01
C PRO A 143 -5.09 -10.21 -6.50
N ARG A 144 -6.20 -9.49 -6.62
CA ARG A 144 -6.23 -8.15 -7.25
C ARG A 144 -6.95 -7.10 -6.41
N SER A 145 -6.48 -6.85 -5.19
CA SER A 145 -7.07 -5.81 -4.31
C SER A 145 -7.04 -4.41 -4.95
N CYS A 146 -6.00 -4.06 -5.71
CA CYS A 146 -5.94 -2.80 -6.47
C CYS A 146 -7.06 -2.70 -7.52
N ALA A 147 -7.48 -3.84 -8.11
CA ALA A 147 -8.50 -3.83 -9.16
C ALA A 147 -9.90 -3.55 -8.61
N ASN A 148 -10.19 -3.91 -7.35
CA ASN A 148 -11.51 -3.70 -6.76
C ASN A 148 -11.77 -2.22 -6.40
N TRP A 149 -10.76 -1.45 -6.00
CA TRP A 149 -10.94 -0.03 -5.73
C TRP A 149 -11.23 0.77 -7.00
N GLU A 150 -10.49 0.47 -8.07
CA GLU A 150 -10.67 1.09 -9.38
C GLU A 150 -12.02 0.70 -10.00
N GLN A 151 -12.41 -0.58 -9.97
CA GLN A 151 -13.70 -1.04 -10.49
C GLN A 151 -14.92 -0.37 -9.82
N ASN A 152 -14.76 0.11 -8.58
CA ASN A 152 -15.81 0.77 -7.81
C ASN A 152 -15.73 2.30 -7.83
N GLN A 153 -14.97 2.89 -8.76
CA GLN A 153 -14.84 4.35 -8.93
C GLN A 153 -14.43 5.08 -7.64
N GLY A 154 -13.51 4.51 -6.87
CA GLY A 154 -13.05 5.11 -5.62
C GLY A 154 -14.04 5.03 -4.45
N ARG A 155 -15.13 4.25 -4.58
CA ARG A 155 -15.96 3.89 -3.43
C ARG A 155 -15.17 2.96 -2.51
N LEU A 156 -15.21 3.26 -1.21
CA LEU A 156 -14.53 2.50 -0.15
C LEU A 156 -15.14 1.10 -0.04
N ILE A 157 -14.51 0.09 -0.65
CA ILE A 157 -14.93 -1.32 -0.50
C ILE A 157 -13.84 -2.17 0.18
N CYS A 158 -12.95 -1.53 0.95
CA CYS A 158 -12.00 -2.24 1.82
C CYS A 158 -12.13 -1.69 3.23
N LEU A 159 -13.14 -2.18 3.95
CA LEU A 159 -13.15 -2.17 5.41
C LEU A 159 -13.07 -3.62 5.84
N SER A 160 -11.88 -4.04 6.24
CA SER A 160 -11.72 -5.14 7.19
C SER A 160 -10.61 -4.72 8.15
N ILE A 161 -10.99 -3.84 9.08
CA ILE A 161 -10.31 -3.74 10.36
C ILE A 161 -10.72 -4.99 11.11
N THR A 162 -9.80 -5.94 11.26
CA THR A 162 -9.93 -6.91 12.34
C THR A 162 -8.57 -6.97 13.03
N ILE A 163 -8.58 -6.51 14.29
CA ILE A 163 -7.50 -6.60 15.27
C ILE A 163 -7.35 -8.07 15.68
#